data_AF-A0A4Q7DR26-F1
#
_entry.id   AF-A0A4Q7DR26-F1
#
_cell.length_a   1.000
_cell.length_b   1.000
_cell.length_c   1.000
_cell.angle_alpha   90.00
_cell.angle_beta   90.00
_cell.angle_gamma   90.00
#
_symmetry.space_group_name_H-M   'P 1'
#
loop_
_entity.id
_entity.type
_entity.pdbx_description
1 polymer ?
#
loop_
_entity_poly.entity_id
_entity_poly.type
_entity_poly.pdbx_seq_one_letter_code
_entity_poly.pdbx_strand_id
1 'polypeptide(L)'
;MKISQNRKERKAAFQSDNFHLNALSPENKSYYQEFLGSYASQATFGNTKRGLQHDKLPRKILNEIWQAQQNGISAHSHFGLSANELALTMVKDTSKRVQKVQLIIIFIALLVGIFFTITQKDWQYLTFWIFGVGIAAINYFNPQIFNRHPQKIRRKWRYFFYLIWFVICMTLNSLLFHLSGW
;
A
#
# COMPACT_ATOMS: atom_id res chain seq x y z
N MET A 1 -10.93 -26.87 8.34
CA MET A 1 -11.09 -26.37 9.74
C MET A 1 -10.68 -24.90 9.93
N LYS A 2 -9.54 -24.40 9.39
CA LYS A 2 -9.11 -22.99 9.53
C LYS A 2 -10.05 -21.91 8.94
N ILE A 3 -10.84 -22.24 7.91
CA ILE A 3 -11.75 -21.29 7.24
C ILE A 3 -12.96 -20.94 8.12
N SER A 4 -13.44 -21.86 8.97
CA SER A 4 -14.59 -21.60 9.85
C SER A 4 -14.23 -20.76 11.07
N GLN A 5 -13.01 -20.90 11.61
CA GLN A 5 -12.48 -20.03 12.69
C GLN A 5 -12.32 -18.58 12.23
N ASN A 6 -11.72 -18.36 11.05
CA ASN A 6 -11.52 -17.02 10.50
C ASN A 6 -12.87 -16.30 10.25
N ARG A 7 -13.93 -17.03 9.89
CA ARG A 7 -15.29 -16.46 9.77
C ARG A 7 -15.92 -16.09 11.11
N LYS A 8 -15.69 -16.87 12.17
CA LYS A 8 -16.19 -16.57 13.53
C LYS A 8 -15.49 -15.35 14.11
N GLU A 9 -14.17 -15.27 14.00
CA GLU A 9 -13.37 -14.13 14.46
C GLU A 9 -13.78 -12.82 13.76
N ARG A 10 -14.04 -12.87 12.45
CA ARG A 10 -14.53 -11.70 11.70
C ARG A 10 -15.91 -11.23 12.15
N LYS A 11 -16.82 -12.16 12.46
CA LYS A 11 -18.16 -11.81 12.98
C LYS A 11 -18.08 -11.20 14.38
N ALA A 12 -17.27 -11.78 15.25
CA ALA A 12 -17.05 -11.25 16.60
C ALA A 12 -16.39 -9.86 16.57
N ALA A 13 -15.42 -9.67 15.68
CA ALA A 13 -14.79 -8.38 15.44
C ALA A 13 -15.80 -7.31 15.02
N PHE A 14 -16.65 -7.63 14.04
CA PHE A 14 -17.68 -6.72 13.55
C PHE A 14 -18.72 -6.35 14.62
N GLN A 15 -19.10 -7.32 15.47
CA GLN A 15 -20.00 -7.07 16.59
C GLN A 15 -19.38 -6.16 17.66
N SER A 16 -18.11 -6.38 18.01
CA SER A 16 -17.37 -5.52 18.94
C SER A 16 -17.24 -4.09 18.43
N ASP A 17 -16.96 -3.91 17.13
CA ASP A 17 -16.80 -2.58 16.54
C ASP A 17 -18.12 -1.80 16.55
N ASN A 18 -19.24 -2.47 16.23
CA ASN A 18 -20.57 -1.86 16.32
C ASN A 18 -20.94 -1.49 17.76
N PHE A 19 -20.55 -2.33 18.74
CA PHE A 19 -20.77 -2.01 20.15
C PHE A 19 -19.99 -0.76 20.57
N HIS A 20 -18.68 -0.69 20.28
CA HIS A 20 -17.87 0.48 20.60
C HIS A 20 -18.42 1.75 19.94
N LEU A 21 -18.78 1.69 18.66
CA LEU A 21 -19.33 2.83 17.93
C LEU A 21 -20.64 3.36 18.52
N ASN A 22 -21.50 2.48 19.00
CA ASN A 22 -22.78 2.85 19.62
C ASN A 22 -22.61 3.40 21.04
N ALA A 23 -21.56 2.98 21.74
CA ALA A 23 -21.28 3.40 23.11
C ALA A 23 -20.48 4.72 23.20
N LEU A 24 -19.97 5.25 22.07
CA LEU A 24 -19.30 6.54 22.04
C LEU A 24 -20.24 7.70 22.40
N SER A 25 -19.69 8.70 23.09
CA SER A 25 -20.34 9.99 23.31
C SER A 25 -20.62 10.67 21.98
N PRO A 26 -21.63 11.57 21.91
CA PRO A 26 -21.95 12.29 20.67
C PRO A 26 -20.74 13.02 20.07
N GLU A 27 -19.90 13.62 20.92
CA GLU A 27 -18.67 14.31 20.52
C GLU A 27 -17.65 13.36 19.87
N ASN A 28 -17.32 12.26 20.55
CA ASN A 28 -16.35 11.28 20.04
C ASN A 28 -16.87 10.52 18.81
N LYS A 29 -18.19 10.31 18.75
CA LYS A 29 -18.86 9.74 17.59
C LYS A 29 -18.77 10.66 16.37
N SER A 30 -19.01 11.95 16.55
CA SER A 30 -18.84 12.96 15.49
C SER A 30 -17.40 12.99 15.00
N TYR A 31 -16.43 13.02 15.91
CA TYR A 31 -15.01 12.99 15.57
C TYR A 31 -14.64 11.74 14.74
N TYR A 32 -15.11 10.56 15.16
CA TYR A 32 -14.84 9.32 14.43
C TYR A 32 -15.50 9.28 13.04
N GLN A 33 -16.72 9.80 12.90
CA GLN A 33 -17.41 9.88 11.61
C GLN A 33 -16.69 10.83 10.64
N GLU A 34 -16.24 11.98 11.13
CA GLU A 34 -15.44 12.93 10.35
C GLU A 34 -14.12 12.30 9.90
N PHE A 35 -13.43 11.61 10.81
CA PHE A 35 -12.21 10.84 10.50
C PHE A 35 -12.48 9.82 9.40
N LEU A 36 -13.57 9.04 9.50
CA LEU A 36 -13.93 8.05 8.48
C LEU A 36 -14.20 8.69 7.11
N GLY A 37 -14.92 9.82 7.08
CA GLY A 37 -15.20 10.56 5.85
C GLY A 37 -13.92 11.06 5.17
N SER A 38 -13.02 11.66 5.95
CA SER A 38 -11.74 12.15 5.46
C SER A 38 -10.76 11.04 5.09
N TYR A 39 -10.70 9.98 5.89
CA TYR A 39 -9.90 8.80 5.58
C TYR A 39 -10.38 8.12 4.30
N ALA A 40 -11.70 7.97 4.13
CA ALA A 40 -12.28 7.37 2.93
C ALA A 40 -12.01 8.20 1.68
N SER A 41 -12.25 9.52 1.75
CA SER A 41 -12.01 10.40 0.61
C SER A 41 -10.53 10.35 0.18
N GLN A 42 -9.59 10.38 1.12
CA GLN A 42 -8.16 10.39 0.83
C GLN A 42 -7.60 9.01 0.42
N ALA A 43 -8.07 7.93 1.04
CA ALA A 43 -7.73 6.57 0.63
C ALA A 43 -8.26 6.25 -0.79
N THR A 44 -9.36 6.89 -1.21
CA THR A 44 -9.94 6.70 -2.54
C THR A 44 -9.08 7.32 -3.66
N PHE A 45 -8.34 8.40 -3.39
CA PHE A 45 -7.35 8.96 -4.34
C PHE A 45 -6.12 8.06 -4.51
N GLY A 46 -5.82 7.22 -3.52
CA GLY A 46 -4.75 6.23 -3.51
C GLY A 46 -5.21 4.81 -3.88
N ASN A 47 -5.92 4.62 -4.99
CA ASN A 47 -6.13 3.31 -5.64
C ASN A 47 -6.69 2.15 -4.78
N THR A 48 -7.32 2.41 -3.64
CA THR A 48 -7.73 1.36 -2.69
C THR A 48 -9.22 1.46 -2.35
N LYS A 49 -10.09 1.50 -3.37
CA LYS A 49 -11.56 1.46 -3.21
C LYS A 49 -12.10 0.20 -2.49
N ARG A 50 -11.28 -0.84 -2.33
CA ARG A 50 -11.67 -2.11 -1.67
C ARG A 50 -11.25 -2.21 -0.18
N GLY A 51 -10.53 -1.21 0.34
CA GLY A 51 -9.82 -1.34 1.63
C GLY A 51 -10.62 -0.95 2.88
N LEU A 52 -11.56 0.00 2.80
CA LEU A 52 -12.14 0.62 4.00
C LEU A 52 -12.88 -0.34 4.95
N GLN A 53 -13.48 -1.43 4.45
CA GLN A 53 -14.11 -2.44 5.30
C GLN A 53 -13.12 -3.48 5.87
N HIS A 54 -11.87 -3.47 5.42
CA HIS A 54 -10.85 -4.44 5.80
C HIS A 54 -9.58 -3.80 6.36
N ASP A 55 -9.53 -2.47 6.43
CA ASP A 55 -8.39 -1.76 6.95
C ASP A 55 -8.38 -1.84 8.47
N LYS A 56 -7.26 -2.27 9.04
CA LYS A 56 -7.10 -2.38 10.50
C LYS A 56 -7.07 -1.01 11.16
N LEU A 57 -6.83 0.05 10.39
CA LEU A 57 -6.57 1.38 10.90
C LEU A 57 -7.83 2.10 11.43
N PRO A 58 -8.96 2.20 10.69
CA PRO A 58 -10.19 2.74 11.26
C PRO A 58 -10.63 2.04 12.54
N ARG A 59 -10.50 0.70 12.56
CA ARG A 59 -10.78 -0.11 13.75
C ARG A 59 -9.85 0.20 14.92
N LYS A 60 -8.56 0.41 14.65
CA LYS A 60 -7.58 0.83 15.66
C LYS A 60 -7.95 2.19 16.25
N ILE A 61 -8.30 3.15 15.39
CA ILE A 61 -8.71 4.50 15.82
C ILE A 61 -10.00 4.45 16.64
N LEU A 62 -10.99 3.63 16.24
CA LEU A 62 -12.21 3.43 17.02
C LEU A 62 -11.92 2.94 18.44
N ASN A 63 -11.01 1.97 18.57
CA ASN A 63 -10.61 1.43 19.88
C ASN A 63 -9.82 2.44 20.71
N GLU A 64 -8.95 3.24 20.10
CA GLU A 64 -8.21 4.31 20.79
C GLU A 64 -9.15 5.42 21.29
N ILE A 65 -10.13 5.83 20.48
CA ILE A 65 -11.19 6.76 20.89
C ILE A 65 -12.00 6.18 22.04
N TRP A 66 -12.40 4.91 21.94
CA TRP A 66 -13.15 4.24 23.00
C TRP A 66 -12.36 4.22 24.32
N GLN A 67 -11.08 3.88 24.28
CA GLN A 67 -10.20 3.90 25.46
C GLN A 67 -10.02 5.30 26.03
N ALA A 68 -9.83 6.32 25.18
CA ALA A 68 -9.75 7.71 25.63
C ALA A 68 -11.03 8.13 26.36
N GLN A 69 -12.19 7.75 25.84
CA GLN A 69 -13.47 8.02 26.47
C GLN A 69 -13.63 7.31 27.83
N GLN A 70 -13.20 6.05 27.94
CA GLN A 70 -13.23 5.34 29.23
C GLN A 70 -12.35 6.03 30.28
N ASN A 71 -11.32 6.75 29.85
CA ASN A 71 -10.48 7.58 30.70
C ASN A 71 -11.02 9.01 30.91
N GLY A 72 -12.21 9.33 30.40
CA GLY A 72 -12.84 10.65 30.51
C GLY A 72 -12.26 11.71 29.58
N ILE A 73 -11.50 11.33 28.56
CA ILE A 73 -10.81 12.24 27.64
C ILE A 73 -11.55 12.25 26.29
N SER A 74 -11.68 13.43 25.68
CA SER A 74 -12.23 13.54 24.32
C SER A 74 -11.22 13.08 23.27
N ALA A 75 -11.70 12.59 22.13
CA ALA A 75 -10.86 12.15 21.02
C ALA A 75 -9.93 13.28 20.55
N HIS A 76 -10.45 14.51 20.46
CA HIS A 76 -9.66 15.67 20.07
C HIS A 76 -8.51 15.95 21.04
N SER A 77 -8.76 15.87 22.35
CA SER A 77 -7.73 16.05 23.37
C SER A 77 -6.72 14.90 23.38
N HIS A 78 -7.15 13.67 23.12
CA HIS A 78 -6.27 12.50 23.09
C HIS A 78 -5.29 12.53 21.90
N PHE A 79 -5.78 12.88 20.71
CA PHE A 79 -4.95 12.91 19.49
C PHE A 79 -4.25 14.25 19.27
N GLY A 80 -4.72 15.33 19.90
CA GLY A 80 -4.18 16.68 19.70
C GLY A 80 -4.35 17.22 18.27
N LEU A 81 -5.17 16.56 17.45
CA LEU A 81 -5.38 16.84 16.03
C LEU A 81 -6.87 16.86 15.72
N SER A 82 -7.25 17.61 14.69
CA SER A 82 -8.59 17.45 14.11
C SER A 82 -8.72 16.08 13.44
N ALA A 83 -9.96 15.58 13.32
CA ALA A 83 -10.23 14.30 12.68
C ALA A 83 -9.69 14.23 11.23
N ASN A 84 -9.69 15.37 10.53
CA ASN A 84 -9.17 15.52 9.17
C ASN A 84 -7.64 15.44 9.13
N GLU A 85 -6.95 16.11 10.05
CA GLU A 85 -5.48 16.06 10.15
C GLU A 85 -4.99 14.68 10.58
N LEU A 86 -5.73 14.01 11.48
CA LEU A 86 -5.47 12.63 11.86
C LEU A 86 -5.60 11.69 10.64
N ALA A 87 -6.66 11.85 9.84
CA ALA A 87 -6.83 11.08 8.61
C ALA A 87 -5.66 11.31 7.62
N LEU A 88 -5.25 12.57 7.42
CA LEU A 88 -4.12 12.95 6.55
C LEU A 88 -2.81 12.31 6.99
N THR A 89 -2.47 12.44 8.26
CA THR A 89 -1.23 11.91 8.85
C THR A 89 -1.20 10.39 8.73
N MET A 90 -2.29 9.71 9.07
CA MET A 90 -2.39 8.26 9.00
C MET A 90 -2.30 7.73 7.56
N VAL A 91 -2.93 8.38 6.59
CA VAL A 91 -2.83 8.01 5.16
C VAL A 91 -1.40 8.22 4.66
N LYS A 92 -0.78 9.35 5.01
CA LYS A 92 0.60 9.67 4.61
C LYS A 92 1.61 8.68 5.18
N ASP A 93 1.52 8.34 6.46
CA ASP A 93 2.44 7.41 7.11
C ASP A 93 2.26 5.98 6.61
N THR A 94 1.02 5.56 6.38
CA THR A 94 0.74 4.25 5.77
C THR A 94 1.34 4.17 4.36
N SER A 95 1.19 5.23 3.55
CA SER A 95 1.75 5.27 2.20
C SER A 95 3.29 5.19 2.21
N LYS A 96 3.96 5.96 3.09
CA LYS A 96 5.42 5.94 3.23
C LYS A 96 5.95 4.58 3.68
N ARG A 97 5.25 3.92 4.61
CA ARG A 97 5.64 2.60 5.11
C ARG A 97 5.53 1.54 4.04
N VAL A 98 4.39 1.50 3.32
CA VAL A 98 4.19 0.58 2.20
C VAL A 98 5.24 0.82 1.11
N GLN A 99 5.56 2.08 0.83
CA GLN A 99 6.60 2.45 -0.12
C GLN A 99 7.97 1.89 0.29
N LYS A 100 8.40 2.14 1.53
CA LYS A 100 9.67 1.65 2.07
C LYS A 100 9.77 0.12 1.99
N VAL A 101 8.70 -0.60 2.35
CA VAL A 101 8.66 -2.07 2.28
C VAL A 101 8.75 -2.57 0.84
N GLN A 102 8.02 -1.98 -0.10
CA GLN A 102 8.07 -2.36 -1.51
C GLN A 102 9.46 -2.12 -2.11
N LEU A 103 10.13 -1.01 -1.76
CA LEU A 103 11.50 -0.73 -2.20
C LEU A 103 12.49 -1.78 -1.66
N ILE A 104 12.36 -2.17 -0.39
CA ILE A 104 13.16 -3.25 0.19
C ILE A 104 12.93 -4.58 -0.56
N ILE A 105 11.68 -4.92 -0.89
CA ILE A 105 11.37 -6.14 -1.65
C ILE A 105 12.01 -6.09 -3.04
N ILE A 106 11.91 -4.97 -3.76
CA ILE A 106 12.56 -4.78 -5.08
C ILE A 106 14.08 -4.92 -4.95
N PHE A 107 14.67 -4.37 -3.89
CA PHE A 107 16.10 -4.46 -3.63
C PHE A 107 16.57 -5.89 -3.32
N ILE A 108 15.86 -6.59 -2.43
CA ILE A 108 16.15 -8.01 -2.12
C ILE A 108 15.98 -8.86 -3.39
N ALA A 109 14.94 -8.61 -4.17
CA ALA A 109 14.72 -9.26 -5.43
C ALA A 109 15.95 -9.09 -6.33
N LEU A 110 16.43 -7.85 -6.55
CA LEU A 110 17.63 -7.59 -7.33
C LEU A 110 18.85 -8.39 -6.84
N LEU A 111 19.10 -8.43 -5.53
CA LEU A 111 20.22 -9.19 -4.96
C LEU A 111 20.09 -10.70 -5.21
N VAL A 112 18.90 -11.27 -5.05
CA VAL A 112 18.62 -12.69 -5.31
C VAL A 112 18.82 -13.01 -6.79
N GLY A 113 18.34 -12.14 -7.70
CA GLY A 113 18.54 -12.29 -9.14
C GLY A 113 20.02 -12.29 -9.53
N ILE A 114 20.81 -11.36 -8.98
CA ILE A 114 22.26 -11.30 -9.22
C ILE A 114 22.94 -12.56 -8.70
N PHE A 115 22.63 -12.99 -7.47
CA PHE A 115 23.19 -14.21 -6.88
C PHE A 115 22.91 -15.45 -7.73
N PHE A 116 21.66 -15.65 -8.15
CA PHE A 116 21.30 -16.79 -9.02
C PHE A 116 22.02 -16.75 -10.36
N THR A 117 22.16 -15.57 -10.96
CA THR A 117 22.86 -15.41 -12.25
C THR A 117 24.33 -15.83 -12.12
N ILE A 118 25.01 -15.38 -11.07
CA ILE A 118 26.41 -15.74 -10.82
C ILE A 118 26.54 -17.25 -10.60
N THR A 119 25.61 -17.84 -9.86
CA THR A 119 25.67 -19.26 -9.46
C THR A 119 25.36 -20.21 -10.63
N GLN A 120 24.38 -19.87 -11.46
CA GLN A 120 23.95 -20.71 -12.58
C GLN A 120 24.79 -20.49 -13.86
N LYS A 121 25.59 -19.42 -13.93
CA LYS A 121 26.34 -18.99 -15.13
C LYS A 121 25.47 -18.88 -16.39
N ASP A 122 24.16 -18.75 -16.23
CA ASP A 122 23.20 -18.70 -17.31
C ASP A 122 22.60 -17.29 -17.39
N TRP A 123 23.06 -16.58 -18.42
CA TRP A 123 22.69 -15.20 -18.69
C TRP A 123 21.25 -15.04 -19.17
N GLN A 124 20.59 -16.12 -19.63
CA GLN A 124 19.18 -16.07 -20.02
C GLN A 124 18.26 -15.87 -18.81
N TYR A 125 18.62 -16.43 -17.65
CA TYR A 125 17.85 -16.18 -16.42
C TYR A 125 17.96 -14.73 -15.97
N LEU A 126 19.11 -14.08 -16.18
CA LEU A 126 19.31 -12.68 -15.84
C LEU A 126 18.37 -11.77 -16.61
N THR A 127 18.17 -12.01 -17.91
CA THR A 127 17.29 -11.16 -18.74
C THR A 127 15.82 -11.30 -18.36
N PHE A 128 15.33 -12.52 -18.09
CA PHE A 128 13.98 -12.73 -17.53
C PHE A 128 13.82 -12.08 -16.15
N TRP A 129 14.86 -12.14 -15.31
CA TRP A 129 14.85 -11.53 -13.98
C TRP A 129 14.79 -10.01 -14.04
N ILE A 130 15.67 -9.39 -14.84
CA ILE A 130 15.70 -7.95 -15.10
C ILE A 130 14.33 -7.51 -15.62
N PHE A 131 13.76 -8.24 -16.58
CA PHE A 131 12.45 -7.92 -17.15
C PHE A 131 11.36 -7.86 -16.06
N GLY A 132 11.27 -8.89 -15.21
CA GLY A 132 10.30 -8.96 -14.11
C GLY A 132 10.47 -7.84 -13.07
N VAL A 133 11.72 -7.56 -12.67
CA VAL A 133 12.02 -6.47 -11.71
C VAL A 133 11.65 -5.12 -12.28
N GLY A 134 11.95 -4.87 -13.55
CA GLY A 134 11.61 -3.59 -14.17
C GLY A 134 10.11 -3.34 -14.24
N ILE A 135 9.30 -4.37 -14.50
CA ILE A 135 7.83 -4.26 -14.42
C ILE A 135 7.39 -3.88 -13.00
N ALA A 136 7.98 -4.50 -11.97
CA ALA A 136 7.69 -4.19 -10.58
C ALA A 136 8.11 -2.75 -10.22
N ALA A 137 9.29 -2.30 -10.68
CA ALA A 137 9.79 -0.95 -10.48
C ALA A 137 8.90 0.10 -11.17
N ILE A 138 8.47 -0.12 -12.41
CA ILE A 138 7.54 0.79 -13.11
C ILE A 138 6.22 0.90 -12.36
N ASN A 139 5.68 -0.23 -11.87
CA ASN A 139 4.46 -0.22 -11.06
C ASN A 139 4.62 0.52 -9.74
N TYR A 140 5.83 0.50 -9.16
CA TYR A 140 6.16 1.20 -7.92
C TYR A 140 6.34 2.72 -8.13
N PHE A 141 7.12 3.13 -9.14
CA PHE A 141 7.50 4.53 -9.35
C PHE A 141 6.45 5.35 -10.10
N ASN A 142 5.74 4.76 -11.07
CA ASN A 142 4.77 5.50 -11.88
C ASN A 142 3.66 6.19 -11.04
N PRO A 143 3.09 5.57 -9.98
CA PRO A 143 2.17 6.26 -9.10
C PRO A 143 2.79 7.39 -8.29
N GLN A 144 4.09 7.33 -7.99
CA GLN A 144 4.79 8.33 -7.17
C GLN A 144 5.15 9.56 -7.97
N ILE A 145 5.73 9.35 -9.17
CA ILE A 145 6.13 10.43 -10.08
C ILE A 145 4.89 11.18 -10.58
N PHE A 146 3.80 10.46 -10.88
CA PHE A 146 2.58 11.04 -11.45
C PHE A 146 1.43 11.10 -10.45
N ASN A 147 1.72 11.28 -9.15
CA ASN A 147 0.72 11.32 -8.09
C ASN A 147 -0.28 12.48 -8.25
N ARG A 148 0.18 13.63 -8.77
CA ARG A 148 -0.62 14.85 -9.04
C ARG A 148 -1.42 14.78 -10.33
N HIS A 149 -1.14 13.80 -11.20
CA HIS A 149 -1.82 13.69 -12.49
C HIS A 149 -3.08 12.81 -12.41
N PRO A 150 -4.12 13.14 -13.21
CA PRO A 150 -5.30 12.31 -13.39
C PRO A 150 -4.95 10.86 -13.74
N GLN A 151 -5.77 9.91 -13.28
CA GLN A 151 -5.54 8.48 -13.50
C GLN A 151 -5.35 8.10 -14.97
N LYS A 152 -6.05 8.78 -15.90
CA LYS A 152 -5.90 8.55 -17.35
C LYS A 152 -4.48 8.84 -17.84
N ILE A 153 -3.89 9.95 -17.39
CA ILE A 153 -2.52 10.35 -17.75
C ILE A 153 -1.51 9.36 -17.16
N ARG A 154 -1.69 8.98 -15.89
CA ARG A 154 -0.84 8.00 -15.20
C ARG A 154 -0.82 6.63 -15.89
N ARG A 155 -1.94 6.19 -16.47
CA ARG A 155 -1.99 4.93 -17.24
C ARG A 155 -1.20 5.03 -18.55
N LYS A 156 -1.33 6.14 -19.29
CA LYS A 156 -0.60 6.35 -20.55
C LYS A 156 0.91 6.31 -20.30
N TRP A 157 1.40 7.03 -19.30
CA TRP A 157 2.81 7.02 -18.92
C TRP A 157 3.30 5.64 -18.50
N ARG A 158 2.47 4.87 -17.79
CA ARG A 158 2.82 3.48 -17.44
C ARG A 158 3.13 2.63 -18.68
N TYR A 159 2.26 2.67 -19.70
CA TYR A 159 2.47 1.92 -20.93
C TYR A 159 3.66 2.43 -21.73
N PHE A 160 3.89 3.75 -21.72
CA PHE A 160 5.08 4.33 -22.30
C PHE A 160 6.37 3.82 -21.64
N PHE A 161 6.43 3.77 -20.30
CA PHE A 161 7.57 3.18 -19.58
C PHE A 161 7.71 1.68 -19.83
N TYR A 162 6.62 0.92 -19.93
CA TYR A 162 6.70 -0.49 -20.32
C TYR A 162 7.27 -0.67 -21.72
N LEU A 163 6.88 0.18 -22.67
CA LEU A 163 7.41 0.13 -24.03
C LEU A 163 8.91 0.43 -24.05
N ILE A 164 9.35 1.49 -23.37
CA ILE A 164 10.78 1.82 -23.24
C ILE A 164 11.54 0.68 -22.58
N TRP A 165 11.02 0.15 -21.48
CA TRP A 165 11.66 -0.94 -20.75
C TRP A 165 11.78 -2.21 -21.59
N PHE A 166 10.74 -2.55 -22.35
CA PHE A 166 10.78 -3.67 -23.28
C PHE A 166 11.87 -3.49 -24.33
N VAL A 167 11.99 -2.30 -24.93
CA VAL A 167 13.06 -1.99 -25.90
C VAL A 167 14.44 -2.13 -25.24
N ILE A 168 14.64 -1.60 -24.03
CA ILE A 168 15.90 -1.72 -23.28
C ILE A 168 16.22 -3.19 -23.00
N CYS A 169 15.25 -4.00 -22.57
CA CYS A 169 15.49 -5.42 -22.32
C CYS A 169 15.87 -6.18 -23.60
N MET A 170 15.22 -5.89 -24.73
CA MET A 170 15.53 -6.53 -26.00
C MET A 170 16.93 -6.15 -26.50
N THR A 171 17.33 -4.87 -26.38
CA THR A 171 18.69 -4.44 -26.74
C THR A 171 19.74 -5.04 -25.82
N LEU A 172 19.50 -5.08 -24.50
CA LEU A 172 20.42 -5.72 -23.54
C LEU A 172 20.59 -7.21 -23.83
N ASN A 173 19.48 -7.90 -24.13
CA ASN A 173 19.51 -9.33 -24.46
C ASN A 173 20.28 -9.58 -25.76
N SER A 174 20.06 -8.77 -26.81
CA SER A 174 20.82 -8.86 -28.07
C SER A 174 22.32 -8.63 -27.87
N LEU A 175 22.68 -7.70 -26.98
CA LEU A 175 24.08 -7.35 -26.69
C LEU A 175 24.77 -8.46 -25.87
N LEU A 176 24.06 -9.04 -24.89
CA LEU A 176 24.53 -10.22 -24.14
C LEU A 176 24.72 -11.44 -25.05
N PHE A 177 23.79 -11.69 -25.97
CA PHE A 177 23.89 -12.77 -26.95
C PHE A 177 25.17 -12.65 -27.78
N HIS A 178 25.40 -11.46 -28.38
CA HIS A 178 26.62 -11.18 -29.14
C HIS A 178 27.91 -11.29 -28.32
N LEU A 179 27.94 -10.83 -27.06
CA LEU A 179 29.11 -10.95 -26.20
C LEU A 179 29.38 -12.38 -25.72
N SER A 180 28.34 -13.20 -25.60
CA SER A 180 28.46 -14.59 -25.17
C SER A 180 28.95 -15.55 -26.25
N GLY A 181 29.05 -15.08 -27.51
CA GLY A 181 29.50 -15.88 -28.65
C GLY A 181 28.54 -16.99 -29.07
N TRP A 182 27.28 -16.90 -28.65
CA TRP A 182 26.18 -17.74 -29.12
C TRP A 182 25.53 -17.16 -30.38
#